data_AF-A0A7L5YRA6-F1
#
_entry.id   AF-A0A7L5YRA6-F1
#
_cell.length_a   1.000
_cell.length_b   1.000
_cell.length_c   1.000
_cell.angle_alpha   90.00
_cell.angle_beta   90.00
_cell.angle_gamma   90.00
#
_symmetry.space_group_name_H-M   'P 1'
#
loop_
_entity.id
_entity.type
_entity.pdbx_description
1 polymer ?
#
loop_
_entity_poly.entity_id
_entity_poly.type
_entity_poly.pdbx_seq_one_letter_code
_entity_poly.pdbx_strand_id
1 'polypeptide(L)' 'MRMEHDQIEGLLDRIPAAADLRQAQSLLQQTLQVSRVHFSKEEQILFPLAEQVLDEDRLAELAVQWADRRRVTIR' A
#
# COMPACT_ATOMS: atom_id res chain seq x y z
N MET A 1 -0.07 5.96 7.89
CA MET A 1 1.24 5.68 7.26
C MET A 1 1.37 6.41 5.92
N ARG A 2 0.87 7.66 5.83
CA ARG A 2 0.82 8.40 4.56
C ARG A 2 2.22 8.71 4.03
N MET A 3 3.13 9.09 4.92
CA MET A 3 4.54 9.31 4.57
C MET A 3 5.18 8.08 3.95
N GLU A 4 4.90 6.87 4.45
CA GLU A 4 5.42 5.64 3.86
C GLU A 4 4.83 5.36 2.46
N HIS A 5 3.54 5.65 2.24
CA HIS A 5 2.95 5.58 0.90
C HIS A 5 3.62 6.57 -0.06
N ASP A 6 3.74 7.84 0.33
CA ASP A 6 4.36 8.89 -0.50
C ASP A 6 5.82 8.52 -0.84
N GLN A 7 6.54 7.88 0.09
CA GLN A 7 7.88 7.39 -0.15
C GLN A 7 7.93 6.21 -1.12
N ILE A 8 7.01 5.23 -1.00
CA ILE A 8 6.93 4.10 -1.93
C ILE A 8 6.61 4.58 -3.34
N GLU A 9 5.60 5.45 -3.49
CA GLU A 9 5.19 6.04 -4.77
C GLU A 9 6.35 6.82 -5.39
N GLY A 10 7.00 7.71 -4.63
CA GLY A 10 8.13 8.49 -5.11
C GLY A 10 9.35 7.64 -5.50
N LEU A 11 9.58 6.50 -4.85
CA LEU A 11 10.64 5.57 -5.26
C LEU A 11 10.28 4.83 -6.55
N LEU A 12 9.03 4.37 -6.69
CA LEU A 12 8.52 3.71 -7.88
C LEU A 12 8.59 4.63 -9.11
N ASP A 13 8.19 5.90 -8.96
CA ASP A 13 8.22 6.91 -10.04
C ASP A 13 9.63 7.20 -10.55
N ARG A 14 10.65 7.00 -9.71
CA ARG A 14 12.05 7.23 -10.07
C ARG A 14 12.69 6.06 -10.82
N ILE A 15 12.14 4.84 -10.71
CA ILE A 15 12.73 3.65 -11.35
C ILE A 15 12.81 3.78 -12.88
N PRO A 16 11.76 4.21 -13.61
CA PRO A 16 11.84 4.40 -15.05
C PRO A 16 12.84 5.47 -15.50
N ALA A 17 13.18 6.41 -14.61
CA ALA A 17 14.12 7.50 -14.88
C ALA A 17 15.57 7.18 -14.45
N ALA A 18 15.85 5.94 -14.08
CA ALA A 18 17.20 5.53 -13.69
C ALA A 18 18.19 5.63 -14.87
N ALA A 19 19.37 6.19 -14.60
CA ALA A 19 20.43 6.39 -15.59
C ALA A 19 21.11 5.08 -16.03
N ASP A 20 21.16 4.08 -15.14
CA ASP A 20 21.69 2.76 -15.45
C ASP A 20 20.98 1.65 -14.64
N LEU A 21 21.28 0.40 -14.99
CA LEU A 21 20.68 -0.77 -14.34
C LEU A 21 21.00 -0.84 -12.84
N ARG A 22 22.19 -0.40 -12.40
CA ARG A 22 22.55 -0.42 -10.98
C ARG A 22 21.71 0.56 -10.18
N GLN A 23 21.48 1.75 -10.73
CA GLN A 23 20.59 2.73 -10.10
C GLN A 23 19.16 2.22 -10.03
N ALA A 24 18.64 1.60 -11.10
CA ALA A 24 17.31 0.99 -11.10
C ALA A 24 17.19 -0.11 -10.03
N GLN A 25 18.19 -0.99 -9.92
CA GLN A 25 18.24 -2.02 -8.89
C GLN A 25 18.26 -1.43 -7.47
N SER A 26 19.06 -0.39 -7.25
CA SER A 26 19.11 0.28 -5.93
C SER A 26 17.77 0.93 -5.56
N LEU A 27 17.10 1.60 -6.49
CA LEU A 27 15.78 2.19 -6.28
C LEU A 27 14.73 1.11 -5.97
N LEU A 28 14.77 -0.02 -6.69
CA LEU A 28 13.88 -1.14 -6.44
C LEU A 28 14.12 -1.77 -5.07
N GLN A 29 15.38 -1.98 -4.67
CA GLN A 29 15.73 -2.50 -3.34
C GLN A 29 15.23 -1.58 -2.22
N GLN A 30 15.38 -0.27 -2.38
CA GLN A 30 14.85 0.71 -1.43
C GLN A 30 13.32 0.66 -1.35
N THR A 31 12.64 0.58 -2.51
CA THR A 31 11.18 0.44 -2.57
C THR A 31 10.73 -0.79 -1.79
N LEU A 32 11.35 -1.94 -2.05
CA LEU A 32 11.03 -3.20 -1.37
C LEU A 32 11.25 -3.12 0.14
N GLN A 33 12.32 -2.45 0.59
CA GLN A 33 12.58 -2.29 2.02
C GLN A 33 11.48 -1.48 2.71
N VAL A 34 11.06 -0.36 2.12
CA VAL A 34 10.00 0.49 2.69
C VAL A 34 8.66 -0.23 2.66
N SER A 35 8.32 -0.87 1.54
CA SER A 35 7.08 -1.66 1.40
C SER A 35 6.99 -2.78 2.44
N ARG A 36 8.07 -3.54 2.68
CA ARG A 36 8.06 -4.61 3.70
C ARG A 36 7.76 -4.08 5.09
N VAL A 37 8.35 -2.96 5.48
CA VAL A 37 8.11 -2.35 6.79
C VAL A 37 6.67 -1.81 6.88
N HIS A 38 6.19 -1.16 5.82
CA HIS A 38 4.84 -0.62 5.76
C HIS A 38 3.78 -1.74 5.86
N PHE A 39 3.88 -2.78 5.03
CA PHE A 39 2.94 -3.90 5.04
C PHE A 39 2.98 -4.67 6.36
N SER A 40 4.16 -4.83 6.98
CA SER A 40 4.25 -5.44 8.32
C SER A 40 3.43 -4.68 9.36
N LYS A 41 3.41 -3.34 9.31
CA LYS A 41 2.59 -2.53 10.22
C LYS A 41 1.10 -2.67 9.90
N GLU A 42 0.73 -2.76 8.62
CA GLU A 42 -0.66 -2.96 8.23
C GLU A 42 -1.19 -4.31 8.73
N GLU A 43 -0.50 -5.39 8.39
CA GLU A 43 -0.87 -6.78 8.72
C GLU A 43 -0.85 -7.07 10.23
N GLN A 44 0.16 -6.57 10.95
CA GLN A 44 0.33 -6.93 12.36
C GLN A 44 -0.40 -6.00 13.33
N ILE A 45 -0.73 -4.77 12.90
CA ILE A 45 -1.26 -3.74 13.79
C ILE A 45 -2.57 -3.16 13.25
N LEU A 46 -2.58 -2.62 12.04
CA LEU A 46 -3.71 -1.85 11.54
C LEU A 46 -4.94 -2.71 11.24
N PHE A 47 -4.78 -3.80 10.47
CA PHE A 47 -5.89 -4.67 10.11
C PHE A 47 -6.48 -5.39 11.32
N PRO A 48 -5.69 -5.97 12.25
CA PRO A 48 -6.24 -6.55 13.47
C PRO A 48 -7.00 -5.52 14.33
N LEU A 49 -6.52 -4.28 14.40
CA LEU A 49 -7.23 -3.22 15.11
C LEU A 49 -8.55 -2.86 14.40
N ALA A 50 -8.55 -2.80 13.06
CA ALA A 50 -9.75 -2.53 12.28
C ALA A 50 -10.82 -3.61 12.50
N GLU A 51 -10.44 -4.89 12.53
CA GLU A 51 -11.35 -6.01 12.84
C GLU A 51 -11.95 -5.96 14.25
N GLN A 52 -11.24 -5.37 15.22
CA GLN A 52 -11.73 -5.20 16.59
C GLN A 52 -12.68 -3.99 16.75
N VAL A 53 -12.53 -2.98 15.90
CA VAL A 53 -13.21 -1.68 16.04
C VAL A 53 -14.37 -1.52 15.07
N LEU A 54 -14.30 -2.13 13.89
CA LEU A 54 -15.32 -2.05 12.84
C LEU A 54 -16.17 -3.32 12.84
N ASP A 55 -17.48 -3.15 12.80
CA ASP A 55 -18.41 -4.26 12.61
C ASP A 55 -18.52 -4.67 11.13
N GLU A 56 -19.17 -5.82 10.90
CA GLU A 56 -19.32 -6.42 9.58
C GLU A 56 -20.11 -5.52 8.61
N ASP A 57 -21.16 -4.85 9.11
CA ASP A 57 -21.97 -3.91 8.33
C ASP A 57 -21.10 -2.74 7.84
N ARG A 58 -20.27 -2.17 8.71
CA ARG A 58 -19.37 -1.08 8.34
C ARG A 58 -18.30 -1.53 7.35
N LEU A 59 -17.77 -2.73 7.51
CA LEU A 59 -16.82 -3.30 6.55
C LEU A 59 -17.46 -3.51 5.17
N ALA A 60 -18.71 -4.00 5.11
CA ALA A 60 -19.46 -4.16 3.88
C ALA A 60 -19.70 -2.81 3.17
N GLU A 61 -20.07 -1.76 3.91
CA GLU A 61 -20.21 -0.41 3.36
C GLU A 61 -18.89 0.11 2.76
N LEU A 62 -17.78 -0.07 3.48
CA LEU A 62 -16.45 0.34 3.02
C LEU A 62 -16.02 -0.44 1.79
N ALA A 63 -16.35 -1.73 1.71
CA ALA A 63 -16.09 -2.57 0.56
C ALA A 63 -16.80 -2.04 -0.69
N VAL A 64 -18.11 -1.72 -0.59
CA VAL A 64 -18.87 -1.12 -1.71
C VAL A 64 -18.25 0.21 -2.15
N GLN A 65 -17.93 1.10 -1.21
CA GLN A 65 -17.30 2.39 -1.53
C GLN A 65 -15.94 2.23 -2.22
N TRP A 66 -15.15 1.25 -1.78
CA TRP A 66 -13.88 0.90 -2.40
C TRP A 66 -14.06 0.39 -3.83
N ALA A 67 -15.07 -0.45 -4.05
CA ALA A 67 -15.42 -1.04 -5.34
C ALA A 67 -15.81 0.04 -6.35
N ASP A 68 -16.70 0.95 -5.93
CA ASP A 68 -17.19 2.06 -6.74
C ASP A 68 -16.06 2.98 -7.18
N ARG A 69 -15.18 3.37 -6.25
CA ARG A 69 -14.02 4.24 -6.56
C ARG A 69 -13.06 3.61 -7.55
N ARG A 70 -12.89 2.28 -7.49
CA ARG A 70 -11.98 1.54 -8.37
C ARG A 70 -12.66 0.95 -9.61
N ARG A 71 -13.99 1.09 -9.74
CA ARG A 71 -14.81 0.50 -10.80
C ARG A 71 -14.62 -1.01 -10.92
N VAL A 72 -14.61 -1.70 -9.79
CA VAL A 72 -14.51 -3.17 -9.71
C VAL A 72 -15.76 -3.74 -9.06
N THR A 73 -16.12 -4.98 -9.40
CA THR A 73 -17.27 -5.68 -8.79
C THR A 73 -16.78 -6.58 -7.67
N ILE A 74 -17.39 -6.43 -6.49
CA ILE A 74 -17.21 -7.36 -5.37
C ILE A 74 -18.30 -8.42 -5.47
N ARG A 75 -17.93 -9.70 -5.39
CA ARG A 75 -18.84 -10.85 -5.41
C ARG A 75 -18.97 -11.44 -4.02
#